data_AF-A0A0C3F1P7-F1
#
_entry.id   AF-A0A0C3F1P7-F1
#
_cell.length_a   1.000
_cell.length_b   1.000
_cell.length_c   1.000
_cell.angle_alpha   90.00
_cell.angle_beta   90.00
_cell.angle_gamma   90.00
#
_symmetry.space_group_name_H-M   'P 1'
#
loop_
_entity.id
_entity.type
_entity.pdbx_description
1 polymer ?
#
loop_
_entity_poly.entity_id
_entity_poly.type
_entity_poly.pdbx_seq_one_letter_code
_entity_poly.pdbx_strand_id
1 'polypeptide(L)'
;MGQLSAVKELAISNSTWDDLTPEAEESLFSVFNNIEQLDISIWKFDSPRRVFQIIASYPCLERLSVQACSPRKTLGTLEFQTTDNRVPASLQTLQCSSFNNGDFLNWVLYSQPIPALATIDFGVVQGCDAYLLGKVIKALGPKLNHLRISFVSYIAPGSLVICLA
;
A
#
# COMPACT_ATOMS: atom_id res chain seq x y z
N MET A 1 -8.23 -21.89 17.18
CA MET A 1 -9.16 -21.28 16.20
C MET A 1 -8.84 -21.86 14.83
N GLY A 2 -9.86 -22.15 14.00
CA GLY A 2 -9.64 -22.73 12.67
C GLY A 2 -9.08 -21.70 11.69
N GLN A 3 -8.12 -22.09 10.85
CA GLN A 3 -7.58 -21.23 9.80
C GLN A 3 -8.52 -21.21 8.59
N LEU A 4 -8.73 -20.04 7.99
CA LEU A 4 -9.54 -19.86 6.78
C LEU A 4 -8.64 -19.92 5.52
N SER A 5 -7.93 -21.02 5.34
CA SER A 5 -6.92 -21.20 4.29
C SER A 5 -7.46 -21.16 2.86
N ALA A 6 -8.77 -21.35 2.68
CA ALA A 6 -9.44 -21.26 1.39
C ALA A 6 -9.72 -19.81 0.95
N VAL A 7 -9.67 -18.84 1.87
CA VAL A 7 -9.91 -17.43 1.57
C VAL A 7 -8.66 -16.86 0.89
N LYS A 8 -8.86 -16.30 -0.30
CA LYS A 8 -7.80 -15.67 -1.13
C LYS A 8 -7.94 -14.17 -1.23
N GLU A 9 -9.13 -13.64 -0.96
CA GLU A 9 -9.42 -12.22 -1.09
C GLU A 9 -9.97 -11.72 0.24
N LEU A 10 -9.41 -10.61 0.73
CA LEU A 10 -9.85 -9.93 1.93
C LEU A 10 -10.14 -8.47 1.60
N ALA A 11 -11.37 -8.04 1.85
CA ALA A 11 -11.79 -6.66 1.70
C ALA A 11 -12.13 -6.06 3.06
N ILE A 12 -11.46 -4.97 3.42
CA ILE A 12 -11.66 -4.19 4.64
C ILE A 12 -12.18 -2.82 4.21
N SER A 13 -13.41 -2.49 4.58
CA SER A 13 -14.05 -1.24 4.15
C SER A 13 -14.77 -0.54 5.29
N ASN A 14 -14.74 0.79 5.26
CA ASN A 14 -15.49 1.67 6.15
C ASN A 14 -15.36 1.29 7.63
N SER A 15 -14.12 1.09 8.06
CA SER A 15 -13.84 0.56 9.39
C SER A 15 -13.01 1.56 10.18
N THR A 16 -13.44 1.81 11.42
CA THR A 16 -12.65 2.52 12.44
C THR A 16 -12.22 1.47 13.45
N TRP A 17 -10.94 1.12 13.46
CA TRP A 17 -10.41 0.03 14.29
C TRP A 17 -10.05 0.50 15.70
N ASP A 18 -10.65 1.61 16.14
CA ASP A 18 -10.30 2.30 17.40
C ASP A 18 -10.59 1.47 18.63
N ASP A 19 -11.61 0.62 18.50
CA ASP A 19 -12.08 -0.23 19.58
C ASP A 19 -11.37 -1.59 19.57
N LEU A 20 -10.52 -1.87 18.57
CA LEU A 20 -9.74 -3.10 18.51
C LEU A 20 -8.41 -2.92 19.23
N THR A 21 -8.14 -3.78 20.20
CA THR A 21 -6.80 -3.87 20.78
C THR A 21 -5.84 -4.49 19.74
N PRO A 22 -4.53 -4.19 19.78
CA PRO A 22 -3.56 -4.79 18.86
C PRO A 22 -3.62 -6.31 18.80
N GLU A 23 -3.93 -6.97 19.93
CA GLU A 23 -4.08 -8.42 20.05
C GLU A 23 -5.34 -8.93 19.33
N ALA A 24 -6.45 -8.19 19.41
CA ALA A 24 -7.68 -8.54 18.70
C ALA A 24 -7.48 -8.42 17.18
N GLU A 25 -6.75 -7.41 16.72
CA GLU A 25 -6.38 -7.25 15.32
C GLU A 25 -5.48 -8.39 14.84
N GLU A 26 -4.42 -8.71 15.59
CA GLU A 26 -3.49 -9.80 15.25
C GLU A 26 -4.22 -11.15 15.24
N SER A 27 -5.10 -11.39 16.22
CA SER A 27 -5.94 -12.58 16.25
C SER A 27 -6.91 -12.64 15.08
N LEU A 28 -7.41 -11.51 14.58
CA LEU A 28 -8.30 -11.48 13.43
C LEU A 28 -7.53 -11.80 12.14
N PHE A 29 -6.36 -11.19 11.95
CA PHE A 29 -5.59 -11.35 10.72
C PHE A 29 -4.85 -12.68 10.62
N SER A 30 -4.43 -13.26 11.74
CA SER A 30 -3.76 -14.58 11.79
C SER A 30 -4.64 -15.75 11.32
N VAL A 31 -5.96 -15.52 11.16
CA VAL A 31 -6.89 -16.51 10.59
C VAL A 31 -6.70 -16.65 9.07
N PHE A 32 -6.17 -15.63 8.41
CA PHE A 32 -6.07 -15.54 6.95
C PHE A 32 -4.61 -15.63 6.47
N ASN A 33 -4.13 -16.84 6.15
CA ASN A 33 -2.71 -17.03 5.80
C ASN A 33 -2.40 -17.04 4.29
N ASN A 34 -3.45 -17.13 3.45
CA ASN A 34 -3.33 -17.37 2.01
C ASN A 34 -3.92 -16.23 1.16
N ILE A 35 -3.99 -15.02 1.72
CA ILE A 35 -4.53 -13.86 1.00
C ILE A 35 -3.60 -13.50 -0.16
N GLU A 36 -4.19 -13.46 -1.35
CA GLU A 36 -3.59 -13.07 -2.62
C GLU A 36 -4.06 -11.66 -3.04
N GLN A 37 -5.25 -11.24 -2.61
CA GLN A 37 -5.78 -9.89 -2.83
C GLN A 37 -6.25 -9.25 -1.52
N LEU A 38 -5.76 -8.05 -1.25
CA LEU A 38 -6.15 -7.24 -0.11
C LEU A 38 -6.65 -5.88 -0.59
N ASP A 39 -7.93 -5.61 -0.32
CA ASP A 39 -8.56 -4.34 -0.62
C ASP A 39 -8.88 -3.61 0.68
N ILE A 40 -8.36 -2.41 0.83
CA ILE A 40 -8.51 -1.57 2.02
C ILE A 40 -9.10 -0.24 1.57
N SER A 41 -10.28 0.08 2.06
CA SER A 41 -10.98 1.31 1.67
C SER A 41 -11.56 2.05 2.88
N ILE A 42 -11.45 3.38 2.88
CA ILE A 42 -12.07 4.24 3.89
C ILE A 42 -11.64 3.80 5.31
N TRP A 43 -10.33 3.66 5.49
CA TRP A 43 -9.76 3.26 6.78
C TRP A 43 -9.11 4.45 7.48
N LYS A 44 -9.50 4.64 8.75
CA LYS A 44 -8.84 5.56 9.67
C LYS A 44 -7.93 4.78 10.59
N PHE A 45 -6.63 5.01 10.47
CA PHE A 45 -5.60 4.36 11.29
C PHE A 45 -4.78 5.40 12.07
N ASP A 46 -4.16 4.96 13.15
CA ASP A 46 -3.31 5.82 13.99
C ASP A 46 -1.94 6.09 13.36
N SER A 47 -1.40 5.10 12.64
CA SER A 47 -0.09 5.20 11.98
C SER A 47 -0.06 4.38 10.69
N PRO A 48 0.53 4.91 9.59
CA PRO A 48 0.78 4.15 8.37
C PRO A 48 1.58 2.86 8.61
N ARG A 49 2.46 2.85 9.63
CA ARG A 49 3.20 1.65 10.05
C ARG A 49 2.29 0.45 10.29
N ARG A 50 1.12 0.68 10.92
CA ARG A 50 0.20 -0.41 11.25
C ARG A 50 -0.38 -1.05 10.00
N VAL A 51 -0.70 -0.23 8.99
CA VAL A 51 -1.18 -0.71 7.68
C VAL A 51 -0.12 -1.58 7.02
N PHE A 52 1.14 -1.16 7.02
CA PHE A 52 2.23 -1.95 6.44
C PHE A 52 2.49 -3.26 7.17
N GLN A 53 2.35 -3.30 8.51
CA GLN A 53 2.43 -4.56 9.27
C GLN A 53 1.34 -5.55 8.86
N ILE A 54 0.12 -5.06 8.67
CA ILE A 54 -1.01 -5.89 8.26
C ILE A 54 -0.79 -6.41 6.85
N ILE A 55 -0.35 -5.56 5.92
CA ILE A 55 0.02 -5.99 4.56
C ILE A 55 1.13 -7.04 4.60
N ALA A 56 2.17 -6.84 5.42
CA ALA A 56 3.30 -7.75 5.53
C ALA A 56 2.93 -9.11 6.14
N SER A 57 1.79 -9.22 6.84
CA SER A 57 1.28 -10.49 7.37
C SER A 57 0.79 -11.46 6.29
N TYR A 58 0.67 -11.00 5.04
CA TYR A 58 0.21 -11.81 3.91
C TYR A 58 1.34 -12.12 2.92
N PRO A 59 2.10 -13.21 3.11
CA PRO A 59 3.24 -13.54 2.26
C PRO A 59 2.85 -13.92 0.82
N CYS A 60 1.60 -14.31 0.58
CA CYS A 60 1.06 -14.65 -0.74
C CYS A 60 0.41 -13.46 -1.46
N LEU A 61 0.50 -12.24 -0.91
CA LEU A 61 -0.23 -11.10 -1.43
C LEU A 61 0.31 -10.65 -2.80
N GLU A 62 -0.50 -10.78 -3.85
CA GLU A 62 -0.17 -10.40 -5.22
C GLU A 62 -0.76 -9.04 -5.59
N ARG A 63 -1.93 -8.69 -5.03
CA ARG A 63 -2.68 -7.47 -5.34
C ARG A 63 -3.05 -6.72 -4.07
N LEU A 64 -2.64 -5.46 -3.99
CA LEU A 64 -2.99 -4.56 -2.90
C LEU A 64 -3.70 -3.33 -3.47
N SER A 65 -4.90 -3.04 -2.96
CA SER A 65 -5.61 -1.77 -3.19
C SER A 65 -5.81 -1.04 -1.88
N VAL A 66 -5.38 0.22 -1.80
CA VAL A 66 -5.58 1.10 -0.65
C VAL A 66 -6.22 2.40 -1.12
N GLN A 67 -7.44 2.68 -0.65
CA GLN A 67 -8.24 3.80 -1.13
C GLN A 67 -8.78 4.64 0.01
N ALA A 68 -8.76 5.97 -0.15
CA ALA A 68 -9.40 6.91 0.79
C ALA A 68 -9.02 6.68 2.27
N CYS A 69 -7.78 6.28 2.54
CA CYS A 69 -7.30 6.08 3.89
C CYS A 69 -6.64 7.35 4.42
N SER A 70 -6.79 7.62 5.72
CA SER A 70 -6.22 8.83 6.33
C SER A 70 -5.64 8.53 7.71
N PRO A 71 -4.40 8.96 8.00
CA PRO A 71 -3.88 8.90 9.36
C PRO A 71 -4.68 9.85 10.26
N ARG A 72 -4.96 9.44 11.50
CA ARG A 72 -5.61 10.30 12.50
C ARG A 72 -4.71 11.43 12.99
N LYS A 73 -3.41 11.17 13.04
CA LYS A 73 -2.39 12.11 13.46
C LYS A 73 -1.31 12.14 12.39
N THR A 74 -0.97 13.34 11.90
CA THR A 74 0.26 13.56 11.14
C THR A 74 1.43 13.42 12.09
N LEU A 75 1.87 12.19 12.34
CA LEU A 75 3.10 11.91 13.05
C LEU A 75 4.27 11.93 12.06
N GLY A 76 5.44 12.35 12.56
CA GLY A 76 6.64 12.62 11.77
C GLY A 76 7.12 11.47 10.90
N THR A 77 8.17 11.76 10.12
CA THR A 77 8.80 10.86 9.15
C THR A 77 8.87 9.41 9.63
N LEU A 78 8.18 8.52 8.92
CA LEU A 78 8.20 7.08 9.19
C LEU A 78 9.61 6.51 9.02
N GLU A 79 10.05 5.73 10.00
CA GLU A 79 11.25 4.91 9.87
C GLU A 79 10.89 3.59 9.13
N PHE A 80 11.13 3.56 7.82
CA PHE A 80 10.87 2.37 6.99
C PHE A 80 11.95 1.28 7.09
N GLN A 81 12.88 1.37 8.05
CA GLN A 81 14.08 0.53 8.09
C GLN A 81 13.92 -0.77 8.89
N THR A 82 12.76 -1.05 9.48
CA THR A 82 12.55 -2.28 10.26
C THR A 82 12.13 -3.46 9.37
N THR A 83 12.61 -4.66 9.69
CA THR A 83 12.32 -5.92 8.96
C THR A 83 10.83 -6.26 8.85
N ASP A 84 10.02 -5.77 9.79
CA ASP A 84 8.63 -6.21 9.98
C ASP A 84 7.64 -5.54 9.01
N ASN A 85 8.11 -4.59 8.19
CA ASN A 85 7.29 -3.83 7.26
C ASN A 85 7.76 -4.02 5.81
N ARG A 86 8.29 -5.19 5.43
CA ARG A 86 8.75 -5.41 4.06
C ARG A 86 7.57 -5.56 3.10
N VAL A 87 7.77 -5.15 1.85
CA VAL A 87 6.81 -5.41 0.78
C VAL A 87 6.76 -6.92 0.54
N PRO A 88 5.57 -7.55 0.49
CA PRO A 88 5.46 -8.97 0.15
C PRO A 88 6.15 -9.26 -1.18
N ALA A 89 7.00 -10.29 -1.22
CA ALA A 89 7.81 -10.60 -2.40
C ALA A 89 6.96 -11.02 -3.62
N SER A 90 5.75 -11.50 -3.38
CA SER A 90 4.72 -11.88 -4.34
C SER A 90 3.94 -10.69 -4.90
N LEU A 91 4.07 -9.48 -4.32
CA LEU A 91 3.27 -8.34 -4.70
C LEU A 91 3.62 -7.88 -6.12
N GLN A 92 2.62 -7.87 -7.00
CA GLN A 92 2.74 -7.47 -8.40
C GLN A 92 1.94 -6.20 -8.71
N THR A 93 0.83 -5.99 -8.02
CA THR A 93 -0.06 -4.85 -8.24
C THR A 93 -0.21 -4.03 -6.98
N LEU A 94 0.15 -2.75 -7.07
CA LEU A 94 -0.05 -1.76 -6.01
C LEU A 94 -0.95 -0.64 -6.52
N GLN A 95 -2.15 -0.55 -5.97
CA GLN A 95 -3.07 0.55 -6.18
C GLN A 95 -3.20 1.34 -4.87
N CYS A 96 -2.85 2.61 -4.88
CA CYS A 96 -2.93 3.49 -3.73
C CYS A 96 -3.53 4.82 -4.18
N SER A 97 -4.81 5.04 -3.89
CA SER A 97 -5.51 6.32 -4.12
C SER A 97 -5.80 6.99 -2.77
N SER A 98 -4.74 7.24 -2.02
CA SER A 98 -4.79 7.79 -0.67
C SER A 98 -4.23 9.21 -0.63
N PHE A 99 -4.60 9.98 0.40
CA PHE A 99 -4.11 11.36 0.56
C PHE A 99 -2.61 11.45 0.87
N ASN A 100 -1.95 10.35 1.27
CA ASN A 100 -0.52 10.31 1.59
C ASN A 100 0.23 9.21 0.81
N ASN A 101 0.42 9.42 -0.48
CA ASN A 101 1.17 8.49 -1.33
C ASN A 101 2.66 8.41 -0.97
N GLY A 102 3.24 9.47 -0.40
CA GLY A 102 4.65 9.51 0.03
C GLY A 102 5.05 8.34 0.93
N ASP A 103 4.16 7.89 1.83
CA ASP A 103 4.45 6.75 2.71
C ASP A 103 4.57 5.43 1.95
N PHE A 104 3.64 5.17 1.01
CA PHE A 104 3.69 3.97 0.17
C PHE A 104 4.87 4.00 -0.80
N LEU A 105 5.21 5.18 -1.34
CA LEU A 105 6.39 5.37 -2.19
C LEU A 105 7.67 5.05 -1.42
N ASN A 106 7.81 5.56 -0.20
CA ASN A 106 8.96 5.25 0.66
C ASN A 106 9.00 3.77 1.05
N TRP A 107 7.86 3.19 1.42
CA TRP A 107 7.75 1.77 1.74
C TRP A 107 8.29 0.88 0.61
N VAL A 108 7.92 1.18 -0.63
CA VAL A 108 8.42 0.48 -1.82
C VAL A 108 9.92 0.71 -2.02
N LEU A 109 10.38 1.97 -1.93
CA LEU A 109 11.77 2.35 -2.22
C LEU A 109 12.77 1.78 -1.19
N TYR A 110 12.36 1.66 0.07
CA TYR A 110 13.21 1.19 1.16
C TYR A 110 13.07 -0.32 1.42
N SER A 111 12.17 -1.02 0.73
CA SER A 111 12.11 -2.47 0.78
C SER A 111 13.37 -3.09 0.16
N GLN A 112 13.94 -4.08 0.86
CA GLN A 112 15.11 -4.84 0.39
C GLN A 112 14.80 -6.35 0.41
N PRO A 113 14.83 -7.04 -0.74
CA PRO A 113 15.06 -6.48 -2.09
C PRO A 113 13.92 -5.55 -2.54
N ILE A 114 14.21 -4.72 -3.55
CA ILE A 114 13.19 -3.88 -4.20
C ILE A 114 12.13 -4.79 -4.84
N PRO A 115 10.83 -4.56 -4.59
CA PRO A 115 9.77 -5.44 -5.06
C PRO A 115 9.64 -5.42 -6.59
N ALA A 116 9.08 -6.50 -7.14
CA ALA A 116 8.92 -6.71 -8.57
C ALA A 116 7.53 -6.27 -9.07
N LEU A 117 7.16 -5.00 -8.83
CA LEU A 117 5.83 -4.51 -9.17
C LEU A 117 5.66 -4.36 -10.70
N ALA A 118 4.64 -5.04 -11.25
CA ALA A 118 4.25 -4.95 -12.65
C ALA A 118 3.22 -3.85 -12.90
N THR A 119 2.40 -3.53 -11.89
CA THR A 119 1.34 -2.51 -11.99
C THR A 119 1.39 -1.57 -10.79
N ILE A 120 1.42 -0.27 -11.08
CA ILE A 120 1.31 0.79 -10.09
C ILE A 120 0.21 1.76 -10.50
N ASP A 121 -0.71 2.03 -9.57
CA ASP A 121 -1.66 3.13 -9.67
C ASP A 121 -1.61 3.94 -8.38
N PHE A 122 -0.99 5.13 -8.40
CA PHE A 122 -0.97 6.02 -7.24
C PHE A 122 -2.11 7.04 -7.23
N GLY A 123 -3.09 6.92 -8.15
CA GLY A 123 -4.16 7.89 -8.28
C GLY A 123 -3.60 9.32 -8.32
N VAL A 124 -4.04 10.14 -7.39
CA VAL A 124 -3.63 11.55 -7.28
C VAL A 124 -2.39 11.71 -6.40
N VAL A 125 -1.27 12.10 -7.00
CA VAL A 125 0.03 12.34 -6.35
C VAL A 125 0.22 13.83 -6.09
N GLN A 126 0.63 14.16 -4.86
CA GLN A 126 0.96 15.53 -4.49
C GLN A 126 2.29 15.98 -5.11
N GLY A 127 2.42 17.27 -5.40
CA GLY A 127 3.64 17.82 -6.00
C GLY A 127 4.91 17.55 -5.17
N CYS A 128 4.79 17.52 -3.83
CA CYS A 128 5.91 17.21 -2.94
C CYS A 128 6.41 15.75 -3.08
N ASP A 129 5.54 14.82 -3.50
CA ASP A 129 5.87 13.40 -3.65
C ASP A 129 6.40 13.05 -5.04
N ALA A 130 6.34 13.98 -6.01
CA ALA A 130 6.73 13.74 -7.39
C ALA A 130 8.19 13.25 -7.52
N TYR A 131 9.08 13.77 -6.68
CA TYR A 131 10.48 13.33 -6.64
C TYR A 131 10.62 11.87 -6.16
N LEU A 132 9.88 11.47 -5.13
CA LEU A 132 9.87 10.09 -4.63
C LEU A 132 9.27 9.14 -5.67
N LEU A 133 8.18 9.55 -6.32
CA LEU A 133 7.58 8.81 -7.41
C LEU A 133 8.58 8.55 -8.55
N GLY A 134 9.36 9.56 -8.95
CA GLY A 134 10.40 9.40 -9.96
C GLY A 134 11.47 8.37 -9.56
N LYS A 135 11.86 8.33 -8.28
CA LYS A 135 12.79 7.30 -7.76
C LYS A 135 12.19 5.91 -7.82
N VAL A 136 10.92 5.74 -7.41
CA VAL A 136 10.22 4.46 -7.44
C VAL A 136 10.10 3.94 -8.88
N ILE A 137 9.68 4.79 -9.82
CA ILE A 137 9.59 4.41 -11.24
C ILE A 137 10.97 3.97 -11.77
N LYS A 138 12.04 4.71 -11.45
CA LYS A 138 13.40 4.35 -11.86
C LYS A 138 13.86 3.01 -11.26
N ALA A 139 13.52 2.76 -9.99
CA ALA A 139 13.87 1.53 -9.30
C ALA A 139 13.12 0.30 -9.85
N LEU A 140 11.86 0.48 -10.24
CA LEU A 140 10.99 -0.60 -10.73
C LEU A 140 11.03 -0.77 -12.25
N GLY A 141 11.57 0.22 -12.97
CA GLY A 141 11.46 0.38 -14.43
C GLY A 141 11.54 -0.89 -15.27
N PRO A 142 12.50 -1.81 -15.07
CA PRO A 142 12.60 -3.03 -15.87
C PRO A 142 11.43 -4.01 -15.75
N LYS A 143 10.61 -3.89 -14.72
CA LYS A 143 9.51 -4.82 -14.41
C LYS A 143 8.12 -4.18 -14.49
N LEU A 144 8.06 -2.85 -14.61
CA LEU A 144 6.82 -2.10 -14.60
C LEU A 144 6.17 -2.16 -15.99
N ASN A 145 4.94 -2.67 -16.07
CA ASN A 145 4.16 -2.77 -17.31
C ASN A 145 3.06 -1.69 -17.36
N HIS A 146 2.46 -1.38 -16.21
CA HIS A 146 1.36 -0.42 -16.11
C HIS A 146 1.67 0.64 -15.05
N LEU A 147 1.58 1.91 -15.46
CA LEU A 147 1.73 3.06 -14.57
C LEU A 147 0.55 4.01 -14.76
N ARG A 148 -0.19 4.25 -13.68
CA ARG A 148 -1.24 5.27 -13.61
C ARG A 148 -0.94 6.26 -12.51
N ILE A 149 -0.85 7.53 -12.89
CA ILE A 149 -0.63 8.66 -11.97
C ILE A 149 -1.45 9.86 -12.43
N SER A 150 -1.87 10.67 -11.49
CA SER A 150 -2.57 11.94 -11.71
C SER A 150 -1.96 12.96 -10.77
N PHE A 151 -1.94 14.22 -11.16
CA PHE A 151 -1.40 15.29 -10.31
C PHE A 151 -2.50 16.29 -9.99
N VAL A 152 -2.56 16.73 -8.73
CA VAL A 152 -3.32 17.95 -8.42
C VAL A 152 -2.51 19.13 -8.89
N SER A 153 -3.08 19.92 -9.81
CA SER A 153 -2.55 21.23 -10.16
C SER A 153 -3.65 22.26 -9.89
N TYR A 154 -3.28 23.33 -9.18
CA TYR A 154 -4.15 24.47 -8.91
C TYR A 154 -4.49 25.29 -10.17
N ILE A 155 -3.83 24.98 -11.31
CA ILE A 155 -3.97 25.70 -12.57
C ILE A 155 -4.81 24.89 -13.57
N ALA A 156 -4.68 23.56 -13.58
CA ALA A 156 -5.55 22.63 -14.31
C ALA A 156 -5.28 21.18 -13.87
N PRO A 157 -6.28 20.38 -13.45
CA PRO A 157 -6.07 18.97 -13.16
C PRO A 157 -5.68 18.20 -14.42
N GLY A 158 -4.80 17.21 -14.28
CA GLY A 158 -4.36 16.35 -15.39
C GLY A 158 -4.00 14.95 -14.92
N SER A 159 -4.31 13.95 -15.75
CA SER A 159 -3.97 12.54 -15.53
C SER A 159 -2.97 12.06 -16.59
N LEU A 160 -1.92 11.36 -16.16
CA LEU A 160 -0.97 10.71 -17.04
C LEU A 160 -1.07 9.19 -16.86
N VAL A 161 -1.54 8.51 -17.90
CA VAL A 161 -1.60 7.04 -17.94
C VAL A 161 -0.59 6.56 -18.96
N ILE A 162 0.36 5.73 -18.52
CA ILE A 162 1.39 5.14 -19.38
C ILE A 162 1.22 3.62 -19.34
N CYS A 163 0.91 3.03 -20.49
CA CYS A 163 0.96 1.58 -20.70
C CYS A 163 2.28 1.27 -21.42
N LEU A 164 3.14 0.45 -20.80
CA LEU A 164 4.40 0.01 -21.38
C LEU A 164 4.14 -1.35 -22.07
N ALA A 165 4.58 -1.46 -23.32
CA ALA A 165 4.37 -2.64 -24.18
C ALA A 165 5.43 -3.72 -23.96
#